data_AF-B3CCP5-F1
#
_entry.id   AF-B3CCP5-F1
#
_cell.length_a   1.000
_cell.length_b   1.000
_cell.length_c   1.000
_cell.angle_alpha   90.00
_cell.angle_beta   90.00
_cell.angle_gamma   90.00
#
_symmetry.space_group_name_H-M   'P 1'
#
loop_
_entity.id
_entity.type
_entity.pdbx_description
1 polymer ?
#
loop_
_entity_poly.entity_id
_entity_poly.type
_entity_poly.pdbx_seq_one_letter_code
_entity_poly.pdbx_strand_id
1 'polypeptide(L)'
;MDTQKMKVQKLVPTEYNGRWGFLDTATGEEVVPFIYDYAHAFSVGLALVRQNGWWGYVDKTGKKLFLLYMMTPAILIKMAKQR
;
A
#
# COMPACT_ATOMS: atom_id res chain seq x y z
N MET A 1 -11.96 -26.26 -14.28
CA MET A 1 -10.83 -25.30 -14.31
C MET A 1 -11.45 -23.93 -14.53
N ASP A 2 -11.94 -23.31 -13.46
CA ASP A 2 -12.50 -21.97 -13.53
C ASP A 2 -11.39 -20.99 -13.88
N THR A 3 -11.40 -20.54 -15.13
CA THR A 3 -10.67 -19.36 -15.55
C THR A 3 -11.40 -18.17 -14.92
N GLN A 4 -11.25 -18.01 -13.61
CA GLN A 4 -11.54 -16.79 -12.88
C GLN A 4 -10.74 -15.72 -13.61
N LYS A 5 -11.42 -14.98 -14.49
CA LYS A 5 -10.90 -13.77 -15.13
C LYS A 5 -10.15 -13.05 -14.03
N MET A 6 -8.82 -12.99 -14.11
CA MET A 6 -8.04 -12.11 -13.26
C MET A 6 -8.55 -10.72 -13.62
N LYS A 7 -9.53 -10.23 -12.86
CA LYS A 7 -10.01 -8.86 -12.95
C LYS A 7 -8.72 -8.06 -12.75
N VAL A 8 -8.25 -7.43 -13.81
CA VAL A 8 -7.05 -6.60 -13.73
C VAL A 8 -7.47 -5.42 -12.87
N GLN A 9 -7.31 -5.58 -11.56
CA GLN A 9 -7.66 -4.55 -10.59
C GLN A 9 -6.68 -3.42 -10.84
N LYS A 10 -7.19 -2.40 -11.53
CA LYS A 10 -6.43 -1.25 -11.97
C LYS A 10 -6.60 -0.21 -10.88
N LEU A 11 -5.64 -0.22 -9.97
CA LEU A 11 -5.55 0.73 -8.88
C LEU A 11 -4.82 1.97 -9.37
N VAL A 12 -5.42 3.12 -9.12
CA VAL A 12 -4.83 4.41 -9.49
C VAL A 12 -4.46 5.19 -8.24
N PRO A 13 -3.21 5.70 -8.16
CA PRO A 13 -2.85 6.60 -7.08
C PRO A 13 -3.68 7.88 -7.24
N THR A 14 -4.41 8.22 -6.19
CA THR A 14 -5.26 9.41 -6.16
C THR A 14 -4.86 10.24 -4.97
N GLU A 15 -4.80 11.55 -5.16
CA GLU A 15 -4.59 12.50 -4.08
C GLU A 15 -5.94 13.06 -3.64
N TYR A 16 -6.19 13.03 -2.34
CA TYR A 16 -7.36 13.63 -1.72
C TYR A 16 -6.92 14.36 -0.44
N ASN A 17 -7.22 15.65 -0.33
CA ASN A 17 -6.86 16.50 0.81
C ASN A 17 -5.36 16.47 1.19
N GLY A 18 -4.46 16.45 0.21
CA GLY A 18 -3.01 16.43 0.44
C GLY A 18 -2.48 15.07 0.91
N ARG A 19 -3.31 14.02 0.86
CA ARG A 19 -2.90 12.65 1.16
C ARG A 19 -3.17 11.75 -0.03
N TRP A 20 -2.29 10.79 -0.21
CA TRP A 20 -2.35 9.81 -1.28
C TRP A 20 -2.97 8.51 -0.80
N GLY A 21 -3.80 7.93 -1.67
CA GLY A 21 -4.43 6.62 -1.51
C GLY A 21 -4.55 5.95 -2.87
N PHE A 22 -5.19 4.78 -2.90
CA PHE A 22 -5.49 4.09 -4.16
C PHE A 22 -6.95 3.69 -4.22
N LEU A 23 -7.54 4.05 -5.36
CA LEU A 23 -8.90 3.70 -5.71
C LEU A 23 -8.89 2.58 -6.75
N ASP A 24 -9.83 1.66 -6.65
CA ASP A 24 -10.14 0.74 -7.72
C ASP A 24 -10.91 1.49 -8.81
N THR A 25 -10.31 1.59 -10.00
CA THR A 25 -10.99 2.22 -11.16
C THR A 25 -12.23 1.47 -11.64
N ALA A 26 -12.36 0.17 -11.32
CA ALA A 26 -13.50 -0.63 -11.74
C ALA A 26 -14.73 -0.45 -10.84
N THR A 27 -14.54 -0.22 -9.54
CA THR A 27 -15.63 -0.06 -8.55
C THR A 27 -15.75 1.36 -8.01
N GLY A 28 -14.71 2.17 -8.14
CA GLY A 28 -14.57 3.48 -7.48
C GLY A 28 -14.25 3.37 -6.00
N GLU A 29 -14.00 2.16 -5.47
CA GLU A 29 -13.82 1.95 -4.04
C GLU A 29 -12.39 2.28 -3.59
N GLU A 30 -12.29 2.76 -2.36
CA GLU A 30 -11.03 2.92 -1.66
C GLU A 30 -10.47 1.55 -1.26
N VAL A 31 -9.39 1.14 -1.90
CA VAL A 31 -8.66 -0.10 -1.56
C VAL A 31 -7.50 0.20 -0.63
N VAL A 32 -6.87 1.36 -0.83
CA VAL A 32 -5.75 1.82 -0.02
C VAL A 32 -6.07 3.21 0.52
N PRO A 33 -6.05 3.39 1.85
CA PRO A 33 -6.54 4.62 2.45
C PRO A 33 -5.65 5.83 2.15
N PHE A 34 -6.27 7.01 2.13
CA PHE A 34 -5.61 8.31 1.93
C PHE A 34 -4.82 8.74 3.17
N ILE A 35 -3.77 7.99 3.49
CA ILE A 35 -2.94 8.19 4.68
C ILE A 35 -1.46 8.41 4.34
N TYR A 36 -1.11 8.38 3.05
CA TYR A 36 0.26 8.50 2.59
C TYR A 36 0.58 9.93 2.20
N ASP A 37 1.81 10.36 2.44
CA ASP A 37 2.32 11.67 1.99
C ASP A 37 2.61 11.65 0.49
N TYR A 38 2.89 10.46 -0.04
CA TYR A 38 3.20 10.23 -1.45
C TYR A 38 2.83 8.80 -1.82
N ALA A 39 2.31 8.60 -3.03
CA ALA A 39 2.12 7.28 -3.60
C ALA A 39 2.45 7.28 -5.10
N HIS A 40 3.18 6.26 -5.53
CA HIS A 40 3.50 6.03 -6.93
C HIS A 40 2.53 5.01 -7.53
N ALA A 41 2.30 5.10 -8.85
CA ALA A 41 1.51 4.11 -9.57
C ALA A 41 2.06 2.68 -9.39
N PHE A 42 1.14 1.70 -9.38
CA PHE A 42 1.48 0.30 -9.28
C PHE A 42 2.36 -0.16 -10.46
N SER A 43 3.46 -0.82 -10.14
CA SER A 43 4.34 -1.52 -11.09
C SER A 43 4.63 -2.92 -10.57
N VAL A 44 4.52 -3.93 -11.43
CA VAL A 44 4.77 -5.35 -11.07
C VAL A 44 3.93 -5.81 -9.84
N GLY A 45 2.73 -5.25 -9.67
CA GLY A 45 1.83 -5.60 -8.57
C GLY A 45 2.12 -4.93 -7.23
N LEU A 46 3.12 -4.06 -7.14
CA LEU A 46 3.47 -3.27 -5.96
C LEU A 46 3.45 -1.78 -6.28
N ALA A 47 3.08 -0.95 -5.31
CA ALA A 47 3.18 0.49 -5.40
C ALA A 47 4.09 1.02 -4.30
N LEU A 48 4.97 1.96 -4.65
CA LEU A 48 5.82 2.66 -3.69
C LEU A 48 5.00 3.73 -2.99
N VAL A 49 5.04 3.76 -1.67
CA VAL A 49 4.31 4.72 -0.84
C VAL A 49 5.23 5.34 0.21
N ARG A 50 4.94 6.57 0.60
CA ARG A 50 5.62 7.25 1.71
C ARG A 50 4.61 7.61 2.79
N GLN A 51 4.88 7.25 4.03
CA GLN A 51 4.06 7.61 5.18
C GLN A 51 4.94 8.16 6.30
N ASN A 52 4.66 9.37 6.77
CA ASN A 52 5.40 10.06 7.83
C ASN A 52 6.92 10.10 7.54
N GLY A 53 7.30 10.30 6.28
CA GLY A 53 8.71 10.30 5.84
C GLY A 53 9.34 8.93 5.60
N TRP A 54 8.65 7.82 5.88
CA TRP A 54 9.14 6.46 5.64
C TRP A 54 8.66 5.90 4.32
N TRP A 55 9.56 5.30 3.55
CA TRP A 55 9.22 4.61 2.31
C TRP A 55 8.85 3.15 2.56
N GLY A 56 7.83 2.68 1.84
CA GLY A 56 7.39 1.29 1.87
C GLY A 56 6.69 0.94 0.57
N TYR A 57 6.30 -0.32 0.45
CA TYR A 57 5.50 -0.79 -0.67
C TYR A 57 4.10 -1.16 -0.18
N VAL A 58 3.12 -1.06 -1.06
CA VAL A 58 1.76 -1.58 -0.84
C VAL A 58 1.41 -2.49 -2.00
N ASP A 59 0.75 -3.60 -1.71
CA ASP A 59 0.22 -4.48 -2.75
C ASP A 59 -1.19 -4.09 -3.18
N LYS A 60 -1.72 -4.78 -4.19
CA LYS A 60 -3.07 -4.51 -4.72
C LYS A 60 -4.21 -4.81 -3.74
N THR A 61 -3.93 -5.48 -2.63
CA THR A 61 -4.91 -5.78 -1.58
C THR A 61 -4.88 -4.72 -0.47
N GLY A 62 -4.00 -3.72 -0.57
CA GLY A 62 -3.76 -2.72 0.46
C GLY A 62 -2.87 -3.19 1.60
N LYS A 63 -2.23 -4.35 1.47
CA LYS A 63 -1.27 -4.84 2.45
C LYS A 63 0.03 -4.06 2.30
N LYS A 64 0.43 -3.42 3.40
CA LYS A 64 1.71 -2.70 3.49
C LYS A 64 2.85 -3.69 3.62
N LEU A 65 3.82 -3.58 2.74
CA LEU A 65 5.10 -4.27 2.79
C LEU A 65 6.19 -3.23 3.06
N PHE A 66 6.55 -3.05 4.33
CA PHE A 66 7.74 -2.28 4.66
C PHE A 66 8.96 -3.16 4.39
N LEU A 67 9.91 -2.67 3.59
CA LEU A 67 11.17 -3.40 3.39
C LEU A 67 11.91 -3.42 4.74
N LEU A 68 11.95 -4.61 5.35
CA LEU A 68 12.45 -4.86 6.71
C LEU A 68 13.87 -4.31 6.94
N TYR A 69 14.68 -4.20 5.88
CA TYR A 69 16.05 -3.69 5.93
C TYR A 69 16.15 -2.18 6.20
N MET A 70 15.07 -1.41 6.04
CA MET A 70 15.03 0.03 6.38
C MET A 70 14.40 0.32 7.75
N MET A 71 13.92 -0.73 8.43
CA MET A 71 13.35 -0.67 9.77
C MET A 71 14.35 -1.28 10.75
N THR A 72 15.14 -0.46 11.43
CA THR A 72 16.06 -0.87 12.50
C THR A 72 15.43 -1.86 13.52
N PRO A 73 16.24 -2.67 14.26
CA PRO A 73 15.78 -3.74 15.17
C PRO A 73 14.82 -3.35 16.32
N ALA A 74 14.53 -2.06 16.53
CA ALA A 74 13.64 -1.58 17.58
C ALA A 74 12.17 -2.05 17.44
N ILE A 75 11.73 -2.40 16.23
CA ILE A 75 10.37 -2.91 16.02
C ILE A 75 10.19 -4.35 16.55
N LEU A 76 11.26 -5.14 16.65
CA LEU A 76 11.24 -6.45 17.32
C LEU A 76 10.90 -6.30 18.81
N ILE A 77 11.42 -5.25 19.46
CA ILE A 77 11.21 -5.00 20.89
C ILE A 77 9.81 -4.47 21.17
N LYS A 78 9.25 -3.62 20.29
CA LYS A 78 7.86 -3.14 20.44
C LYS A 78 6.83 -4.24 20.20
N MET A 79 7.06 -5.16 19.24
CA MET A 79 6.16 -6.31 19.03
C MET A 79 6.30 -7.40 20.11
N ALA A 80 7.47 -7.55 20.73
CA ALA A 80 7.66 -8.45 21.87
C ALA A 80 7.02 -7.96 23.18
N LYS A 81 6.61 -6.68 23.27
CA LYS A 81 6.01 -6.07 24.48
C LYS A 81 4.49 -5.93 24.43
N GLN A 82 3.84 -6.49 23.42
CA GLN A 82 2.37 -6.61 23.30
C GLN A 82 1.87 -8.06 23.48
N ARG A 83 2.63 -8.89 24.22
CA ARG A 83 2.11 -10.10 24.86
C ARG A 83 1.95 -9.86 26.36
#